data_AF-A0A936AA30-F1
#
_entry.id   AF-A0A936AA30-F1
#
_cell.length_a   1.000
_cell.length_b   1.000
_cell.length_c   1.000
_cell.angle_alpha   90.00
_cell.angle_beta   90.00
_cell.angle_gamma   90.00
#
_symmetry.space_group_name_H-M   'P 1'
#
loop_
_entity.id
_entity.type
_entity.pdbx_description
1 polymer ?
#
loop_
_entity_poly.entity_id
_entity_poly.type
_entity_poly.pdbx_seq_one_letter_code
_entity_poly.pdbx_strand_id
1 'polypeptide(L)'
;MSSDHFNATDGAGCFLELGTSNVELDDPLLGNLVVDPASWSAFHQPDAASPLRDAGNPLNVGITACLGTDQLNAERPTDGDGDGNARCDIGAIEAAFVPLGDNLFGDGFE
;
A
#
# COMPACT_ATOMS: atom_id res chain seq x y z
N MET A 1 -15.07 -3.28 21.44
CA MET A 1 -15.51 -3.24 20.04
C MET A 1 -14.26 -3.25 19.21
N SER A 2 -14.12 -4.22 18.31
CA SER A 2 -12.97 -4.32 17.42
C SER A 2 -13.40 -3.83 16.03
N SER A 3 -12.55 -3.08 15.33
CA SER A 3 -12.81 -2.64 13.96
C SER A 3 -12.03 -3.49 12.97
N ASP A 4 -12.74 -4.28 12.16
CA ASP A 4 -12.16 -5.10 11.09
C ASP A 4 -12.16 -4.31 9.77
N HIS A 5 -11.31 -3.30 9.65
CA HIS A 5 -11.28 -2.40 8.48
C HIS A 5 -9.94 -2.34 7.73
N PHE A 6 -9.10 -3.38 7.83
CA PHE A 6 -7.84 -3.48 7.07
C PHE A 6 -6.90 -2.29 7.33
N ASN A 7 -6.74 -1.94 8.60
CA ASN A 7 -5.83 -0.90 9.04
C ASN A 7 -4.41 -1.46 9.20
N ALA A 8 -3.39 -0.64 8.95
CA ALA A 8 -2.03 -0.90 9.43
C ALA A 8 -1.91 -0.42 10.88
N THR A 9 -1.36 -1.25 11.76
CA THR A 9 -1.20 -0.94 13.19
C THR A 9 0.12 -1.46 13.73
N ASP A 10 0.67 -0.79 14.73
CA ASP A 10 1.82 -1.24 15.53
C ASP A 10 1.40 -1.98 16.81
N GLY A 11 0.10 -2.29 16.95
CA GLY A 11 -0.46 -2.94 18.13
C GLY A 11 -0.54 -2.07 19.39
N ALA A 12 -0.18 -0.79 19.33
CA ALA A 12 -0.04 0.06 20.50
C ALA A 12 -1.20 1.06 20.66
N GLY A 13 -2.33 0.61 21.20
CA GLY A 13 -3.18 1.48 22.04
C GLY A 13 -4.51 1.98 21.46
N CYS A 14 -5.02 1.37 20.39
CA CYS A 14 -6.34 1.72 19.82
C CYS A 14 -7.30 0.53 19.65
N PHE A 15 -6.97 -0.65 20.21
CA PHE A 15 -7.76 -1.88 20.04
C PHE A 15 -7.93 -2.32 18.58
N LEU A 16 -7.06 -1.82 17.68
CA LEU A 16 -7.02 -2.24 16.28
C LEU A 16 -6.40 -3.63 16.15
N GLU A 17 -5.50 -3.98 17.05
CA GLU A 17 -4.91 -5.32 17.19
C GLU A 17 -5.94 -6.41 17.50
N LEU A 18 -7.13 -6.04 17.98
CA LEU A 18 -8.23 -6.98 18.20
C LEU A 18 -8.99 -7.30 16.92
N GLY A 19 -8.70 -6.62 15.80
CA GLY A 19 -9.35 -6.79 14.51
C GLY A 19 -8.57 -7.78 13.65
N THR A 20 -9.24 -8.86 13.25
CA THR A 20 -8.65 -9.95 12.48
C THR A 20 -8.29 -9.58 11.05
N SER A 21 -8.86 -8.49 10.51
CA SER A 21 -8.51 -8.01 9.17
C SER A 21 -7.42 -6.94 9.14
N ASN A 22 -6.98 -6.44 10.30
CA ASN A 22 -5.92 -5.44 10.37
C ASN A 22 -4.54 -6.11 10.22
N VAL A 23 -3.58 -5.33 9.76
CA VAL A 23 -2.19 -5.77 9.57
C VAL A 23 -1.36 -5.18 10.71
N GLU A 24 -0.92 -6.05 11.63
CA GLU A 24 0.01 -5.69 12.71
C GLU A 24 1.45 -5.77 12.20
N LEU A 25 2.20 -4.68 12.32
CA LEU A 25 3.50 -4.50 11.67
C LEU A 25 4.50 -3.83 12.62
N ASP A 26 5.69 -4.42 12.71
CA ASP A 26 6.86 -3.77 13.32
C ASP A 26 7.51 -2.76 12.36
N ASP A 27 7.56 -3.09 11.06
CA ASP A 27 8.09 -2.25 9.98
C ASP A 27 7.17 -2.33 8.75
N PRO A 28 6.60 -1.20 8.28
CA PRO A 28 5.77 -1.18 7.07
C PRO A 28 6.55 -1.39 5.77
N LEU A 29 7.89 -1.43 5.80
CA LEU A 29 8.76 -1.59 4.63
C LEU A 29 8.44 -0.55 3.55
N LEU A 30 8.43 0.72 3.97
CA LEU A 30 8.24 1.84 3.06
C LEU A 30 9.56 2.18 2.36
N GLY A 31 9.46 2.51 1.08
CA GLY A 31 10.58 3.02 0.29
C GLY A 31 11.05 4.41 0.77
N ASN A 32 12.10 4.92 0.13
CA ASN A 32 12.65 6.24 0.42
C ASN A 32 11.59 7.35 0.24
N LEU A 33 11.75 8.45 0.97
CA LEU A 33 10.93 9.65 0.79
C LEU A 33 11.13 10.18 -0.64
N VAL A 34 10.06 10.26 -1.41
CA VAL A 34 10.04 10.89 -2.72
C VAL A 34 9.45 12.29 -2.58
N VAL A 35 10.13 13.28 -3.14
CA VAL A 35 9.67 14.66 -3.22
C VAL A 35 9.41 14.97 -4.68
N ASP A 36 8.17 15.26 -5.03
CA ASP A 36 7.83 15.70 -6.38
C ASP A 36 8.24 17.18 -6.54
N PRO A 37 9.22 17.51 -7.41
CA PRO A 37 9.67 18.90 -7.56
C PRO A 37 8.61 19.82 -8.18
N ALA A 38 7.56 19.27 -8.80
CA ALA A 38 6.45 20.02 -9.36
C ALA A 38 5.28 20.20 -8.39
N SER A 39 5.35 19.63 -7.18
CA SER A 39 4.30 19.66 -6.17
C SER A 39 4.83 20.03 -4.79
N TRP A 40 3.93 20.33 -3.85
CA TRP A 40 4.27 20.50 -2.44
C TRP A 40 4.15 19.20 -1.64
N SER A 41 3.86 18.09 -2.33
CA SER A 41 3.70 16.77 -1.73
C SER A 41 5.04 16.03 -1.67
N ALA A 42 5.27 15.37 -0.53
CA ALA A 42 6.30 14.35 -0.38
C ALA A 42 5.63 13.08 0.15
N PHE A 43 6.09 11.92 -0.27
CA PHE A 43 5.42 10.66 0.03
C PHE A 43 6.40 9.50 0.17
N HIS A 44 5.94 8.49 0.89
CA HIS A 44 6.54 7.17 0.92
C HIS A 44 5.63 6.20 0.18
N GLN A 45 6.21 5.37 -0.67
CA GLN A 45 5.50 4.29 -1.34
C GLN A 45 5.85 2.96 -0.64
N PRO A 46 4.90 2.01 -0.52
CA PRO A 46 5.22 0.64 -0.15
C PRO A 46 6.27 0.04 -1.09
N ASP A 47 7.35 -0.52 -0.53
CA ASP A 47 8.34 -1.26 -1.34
C ASP A 47 7.72 -2.57 -1.87
N ALA A 48 8.42 -3.27 -2.76
CA ALA A 48 7.95 -4.52 -3.37
C ALA A 48 7.68 -5.64 -2.35
N ALA A 49 8.39 -5.64 -1.22
CA ALA A 49 8.19 -6.61 -0.13
C ALA A 49 7.22 -6.12 0.95
N SER A 50 6.61 -4.94 0.79
CA SER A 50 5.78 -4.35 1.83
C SER A 50 4.50 -5.16 2.07
N PRO A 51 4.17 -5.46 3.33
CA PRO A 51 2.92 -6.13 3.70
C PRO A 51 1.69 -5.22 3.54
N LEU A 52 1.90 -3.94 3.20
CA LEU A 52 0.82 -3.00 2.91
C LEU A 52 0.33 -3.11 1.47
N ARG A 53 1.08 -3.76 0.59
CA ARG A 53 0.74 -3.92 -0.82
C ARG A 53 -0.41 -4.90 -1.00
N ASP A 54 -1.41 -4.55 -1.81
CA ASP A 54 -2.63 -5.36 -2.05
C ASP A 54 -3.35 -5.84 -0.76
N ALA A 55 -3.17 -5.13 0.35
CA ALA A 55 -3.63 -5.55 1.68
C ALA A 55 -4.93 -4.85 2.14
N GLY A 56 -5.41 -3.86 1.41
CA GLY A 56 -6.64 -3.10 1.71
C GLY A 56 -7.91 -3.94 1.54
N ASN A 57 -9.06 -3.39 1.89
CA ASN A 57 -10.33 -4.13 1.88
C ASN A 57 -10.60 -4.85 0.52
N PRO A 58 -10.75 -6.19 0.50
CA PRO A 58 -10.97 -6.96 -0.73
C PRO A 58 -12.35 -6.70 -1.34
N LEU A 59 -13.28 -6.14 -0.56
CA LEU A 59 -14.61 -5.79 -1.03
C LEU A 59 -14.60 -4.32 -1.48
N ASN A 60 -14.63 -4.08 -2.78
CA ASN A 60 -14.76 -2.74 -3.35
C ASN A 60 -16.20 -2.20 -3.26
N VAL A 61 -16.77 -2.21 -2.05
CA VAL A 61 -18.16 -1.80 -1.77
C VAL A 61 -18.25 -0.98 -0.49
N GLY A 62 -19.16 -0.01 -0.47
CA GLY A 62 -19.46 0.80 0.72
C GLY A 62 -18.39 1.84 1.04
N ILE A 63 -18.36 2.28 2.30
CA ILE A 63 -17.48 3.38 2.76
C ILE A 63 -16.01 2.96 2.94
N THR A 64 -15.74 1.66 2.94
CA THR A 64 -14.40 1.07 3.02
C THR A 64 -13.91 0.61 1.65
N ALA A 65 -14.62 0.97 0.57
CA ALA A 65 -14.18 0.73 -0.80
C ALA A 65 -12.93 1.55 -1.11
N CYS A 66 -12.13 1.04 -2.04
CA CYS A 66 -11.04 1.78 -2.65
C CYS A 66 -11.56 3.10 -3.25
N LEU A 67 -10.84 4.19 -2.99
CA LEU A 67 -11.01 5.39 -3.80
C LEU A 67 -10.51 5.08 -5.22
N GLY A 68 -11.10 5.71 -6.23
CA GLY A 68 -10.70 5.46 -7.63
C GLY A 68 -9.29 5.95 -7.96
N THR A 69 -8.72 6.84 -7.14
CA THR A 69 -7.34 7.33 -7.29
C THR A 69 -6.65 7.56 -5.95
N ASP A 70 -5.32 7.54 -5.94
CA ASP A 70 -4.47 7.86 -4.79
C ASP A 70 -4.21 9.38 -4.65
N GLN A 71 -3.39 9.79 -3.68
CA GLN A 71 -3.04 11.21 -3.45
C GLN A 71 -2.21 11.85 -4.58
N LEU A 72 -1.65 11.06 -5.49
CA LEU A 72 -0.91 11.49 -6.69
C LEU A 72 -1.77 11.43 -7.97
N ASN A 73 -3.04 11.07 -7.84
CA ASN A 73 -3.98 10.79 -8.94
C ASN A 73 -3.63 9.54 -9.76
N ALA A 74 -2.86 8.60 -9.21
CA ALA A 74 -2.71 7.26 -9.79
C ALA A 74 -4.01 6.45 -9.58
N GLU A 75 -4.35 5.59 -10.55
CA GLU A 75 -5.54 4.72 -10.47
C GLU A 75 -5.43 3.71 -9.32
N ARG A 76 -6.57 3.38 -8.68
CA ARG A 76 -6.66 2.29 -7.69
C ARG A 76 -7.99 1.52 -7.83
N PRO A 77 -8.03 0.21 -7.51
CA PRO A 77 -6.89 -0.64 -7.15
C PRO A 77 -6.04 -1.02 -8.36
N THR A 78 -4.75 -1.24 -8.16
CA THR A 78 -3.86 -1.92 -9.11
C THR A 78 -3.37 -3.23 -8.53
N ASP A 79 -3.17 -4.25 -9.37
CA ASP A 79 -2.52 -5.51 -8.98
C ASP A 79 -1.02 -5.26 -8.81
N GLY A 80 -0.63 -4.86 -7.60
CA GLY A 80 0.70 -4.36 -7.28
C GLY A 80 1.73 -5.49 -7.19
N ASP A 81 1.34 -6.68 -6.77
CA ASP A 81 2.19 -7.86 -6.61
C ASP A 81 2.15 -8.84 -7.79
N GLY A 82 1.16 -8.72 -8.69
CA GLY A 82 1.06 -9.52 -9.90
C GLY A 82 0.39 -10.87 -9.74
N ASP A 83 -0.31 -11.11 -8.64
CA ASP A 83 -0.96 -12.40 -8.37
C ASP A 83 -2.30 -12.58 -9.11
N GLY A 84 -2.78 -11.52 -9.78
CA GLY A 84 -4.05 -11.48 -10.51
C GLY A 84 -5.22 -10.95 -9.70
N ASN A 85 -5.03 -10.52 -8.44
CA ASN A 85 -6.06 -10.04 -7.52
C ASN A 85 -5.80 -8.60 -7.08
N ALA A 86 -6.13 -7.64 -7.94
CA ALA A 86 -6.00 -6.22 -7.60
C ALA A 86 -6.75 -5.82 -6.32
N ARG A 87 -6.02 -5.31 -5.33
CA ARG A 87 -6.54 -4.70 -4.09
C ARG A 87 -5.79 -3.41 -3.83
N CYS A 88 -6.44 -2.44 -3.19
CA CYS A 88 -5.70 -1.23 -2.84
C CYS A 88 -4.63 -1.52 -1.79
N ASP A 89 -3.52 -0.82 -1.89
CA ASP A 89 -2.55 -0.74 -0.82
C ASP A 89 -3.16 -0.07 0.42
N ILE A 90 -2.68 -0.44 1.60
CA ILE A 90 -3.03 0.29 2.82
C ILE A 90 -2.19 1.57 2.85
N GLY A 91 -2.86 2.72 2.70
CA GLY A 91 -2.23 4.04 2.82
C GLY A 91 -2.62 5.02 1.72
N ALA A 92 -1.80 6.07 1.62
CA ALA A 92 -2.05 7.24 0.77
C ALA A 92 -1.66 7.05 -0.70
N ILE A 93 -0.68 6.19 -0.96
CA ILE A 93 -0.07 5.97 -2.28
C ILE A 93 -0.33 4.54 -2.69
N GLU A 94 -0.71 4.35 -3.95
CA GLU A 94 -0.78 3.03 -4.57
C GLU A 94 0.55 2.72 -5.24
N ALA A 95 1.14 1.59 -4.88
CA ALA A 95 2.39 1.17 -5.44
C ALA A 95 2.15 0.49 -6.78
N ALA A 96 2.73 1.05 -7.84
CA ALA A 96 2.62 0.49 -9.18
C ALA A 96 3.11 -0.97 -9.23
N PHE A 97 2.54 -1.74 -10.16
CA PHE A 97 2.97 -3.11 -10.46
C PHE A 97 4.48 -3.18 -10.64
N VAL A 98 5.14 -4.01 -9.83
CA VAL A 98 6.55 -4.37 -10.02
C VAL A 98 6.57 -5.75 -10.67
N PRO A 99 6.84 -5.88 -11.98
CA PRO A 99 7.00 -7.20 -12.57
C PRO A 99 8.15 -7.90 -11.84
N LEU A 100 7.87 -9.06 -11.25
CA LEU A 100 8.88 -9.97 -10.68
C LEU A 100 9.83 -10.41 -11.81
N GLY A 101 10.79 -9.57 -12.17
CA GLY A 101 11.59 -9.78 -13.36
C GLY A 101 12.45 -8.62 -13.84
N ASP A 102 12.39 -7.43 -13.24
CA ASP A 102 13.29 -6.34 -13.65
C ASP A 102 14.14 -5.74 -12.53
N ASN A 103 14.75 -6.64 -11.75
CA ASN A 103 16.09 -6.36 -11.22
C ASN A 103 17.16 -6.57 -12.31
N LEU A 104 16.79 -6.66 -13.60
CA LEU A 104 17.73 -6.79 -14.70
C LEU A 104 18.32 -5.43 -15.09
N PHE A 105 17.67 -4.30 -14.76
CA PHE A 105 18.24 -2.96 -15.00
C PHE A 105 18.37 -2.06 -13.75
N GLY A 106 18.09 -2.58 -12.55
CA GLY A 106 18.06 -1.79 -11.30
C GLY A 106 19.44 -1.41 -10.72
N ASP A 107 20.52 -2.08 -11.12
CA ASP A 107 21.89 -1.75 -10.72
C ASP A 107 22.71 -1.05 -11.82
N GLY A 108 22.07 -0.70 -12.95
CA GLY A 108 22.69 0.05 -14.03
C GLY A 108 23.74 -0.78 -14.80
N PHE A 109 23.39 -1.20 -16.00
CA PHE A 109 24.42 -1.54 -16.99
C PHE A 109 24.87 -0.25 -17.68
N GLU A 110 26.09 0.18 -17.34
CA GLU A 110 26.90 1.21 -18.04
C GLU A 110 26.45 2.68 -17.93
#